data_AF-A0A2S6SKX9-F1
#
_entry.id   AF-A0A2S6SKX9-F1
#
_cell.length_a   1.000
_cell.length_b   1.000
_cell.length_c   1.000
_cell.angle_alpha   90.00
_cell.angle_beta   90.00
_cell.angle_gamma   90.00
#
_symmetry.space_group_name_H-M   'P 1'
#
loop_
_entity.id
_entity.type
_entity.pdbx_description
1 polymer ?
#
loop_
_entity_poly.entity_id
_entity_poly.type
_entity_poly.pdbx_seq_one_letter_code
_entity_poly.pdbx_strand_id
1 'polypeptide(L)' 'AKEIGIVTAAMWSPVLKSNIAIGFVNKEHYKLGSNVYAEIYHPEELDYRKIWAECKVVKKQFFKNPRRNAIPAFI' A
#
# COMPACT_ATOMS: atom_id res chain seq x y z
N ALA A 1 -18.72 5.04 -7.54
CA ALA A 1 -17.47 4.30 -7.84
C ALA A 1 -17.72 2.82 -7.59
N LYS A 2 -17.17 1.92 -8.40
CA LYS A 2 -17.31 0.47 -8.19
C LYS A 2 -16.25 0.02 -7.19
N GLU A 3 -16.66 -0.71 -6.16
CA GLU A 3 -15.71 -1.35 -5.24
C GLU A 3 -14.98 -2.47 -5.97
N ILE A 4 -13.65 -2.44 -5.92
CA ILE A 4 -12.78 -3.36 -6.68
C ILE A 4 -12.08 -4.38 -5.76
N GLY A 5 -12.27 -4.28 -4.45
CA GLY A 5 -11.59 -5.09 -3.46
C GLY A 5 -11.47 -4.41 -2.10
N ILE A 6 -10.66 -5.01 -1.22
CA ILE A 6 -10.51 -4.59 0.18
C ILE A 6 -9.05 -4.33 0.54
N VAL A 7 -8.81 -3.32 1.37
CA VAL A 7 -7.51 -3.09 2.02
C VAL A 7 -7.51 -3.86 3.33
N THR A 8 -6.52 -4.73 3.53
CA THR A 8 -6.40 -5.55 4.75
C THR A 8 -5.44 -4.95 5.77
N ALA A 9 -4.42 -4.22 5.30
CA ALA A 9 -3.47 -3.52 6.15
C ALA A 9 -2.92 -2.29 5.43
N ALA A 10 -2.67 -1.22 6.19
CA ALA A 10 -2.05 -0.01 5.69
C ALA A 10 -1.13 0.60 6.75
N MET A 11 -0.06 1.28 6.31
CA MET A 11 0.83 2.02 7.20
C MET A 11 1.58 3.14 6.47
N TRP A 12 2.06 4.12 7.23
CA TRP A 12 3.12 5.02 6.77
C TRP A 12 4.48 4.34 6.94
N SER A 13 5.27 4.26 5.89
CA SER A 13 6.60 3.66 5.93
C SER A 13 7.69 4.74 6.07
N PRO A 14 8.44 4.78 7.19
CA PRO A 14 9.56 5.71 7.34
C PRO A 14 10.72 5.42 6.37
N VAL A 15 10.90 4.15 5.99
CA VAL A 15 11.95 3.69 5.08
C VAL A 15 11.68 4.16 3.65
N LEU A 16 10.42 4.09 3.21
CA LEU A 16 10.02 4.45 1.86
C LEU A 16 9.55 5.91 1.74
N LYS A 17 9.35 6.59 2.87
CA LYS A 17 8.75 7.94 2.93
C LYS A 17 7.43 8.00 2.18
N SER A 18 6.60 6.98 2.34
CA SER A 18 5.36 6.79 1.58
C SER A 18 4.34 6.00 2.38
N ASN A 19 3.05 6.27 2.14
CA ASN A 19 1.96 5.44 2.60
C ASN A 19 1.88 4.18 1.74
N ILE A 20 1.77 3.02 2.38
CA ILE A 20 1.64 1.73 1.70
C ILE A 20 0.45 0.97 2.23
N ALA A 21 -0.18 0.19 1.36
CA ALA A 21 -1.32 -0.64 1.70
C ALA A 21 -1.21 -2.00 1.01
N ILE A 22 -1.71 -3.03 1.67
CA ILE A 22 -1.87 -4.37 1.12
C ILE A 22 -3.36 -4.68 1.12
N GLY A 23 -3.82 -5.30 0.05
CA GLY A 23 -5.22 -5.63 -0.12
C GLY A 23 -5.42 -6.69 -1.19
N PHE A 24 -6.67 -7.14 -1.30
CA PHE A 24 -7.13 -8.01 -2.36
C PHE A 24 -7.89 -7.16 -3.38
N VAL A 25 -7.62 -7.37 -4.66
CA VAL A 25 -8.25 -6.64 -5.77
C VAL A 25 -8.69 -7.65 -6.83
N ASN A 26 -9.82 -7.38 -7.47
CA ASN A 26 -10.33 -8.19 -8.57
C ASN A 26 -9.32 -8.31 -9.71
N LYS A 27 -9.37 -9.44 -10.44
CA LYS A 27 -8.42 -9.78 -11.51
C LYS A 27 -8.33 -8.72 -12.63
N GLU A 28 -9.38 -7.94 -12.83
CA GLU A 28 -9.41 -6.88 -13.84
C GLU A 28 -8.56 -5.66 -13.46
N HIS A 29 -8.30 -5.46 -12.16
CA HIS A 29 -7.69 -4.23 -11.62
C HIS A 29 -6.33 -4.45 -10.93
N TYR A 30 -5.82 -5.69 -10.82
CA TYR A 30 -4.53 -5.99 -10.17
C TYR A 30 -3.28 -5.70 -11.04
N LYS A 31 -3.45 -5.26 -12.28
CA LYS A 31 -2.33 -5.03 -13.21
C LYS A 31 -1.34 -4.02 -12.61
N LEU A 32 -0.05 -4.38 -12.63
CA LEU A 32 1.00 -3.47 -12.16
C LEU A 32 0.97 -2.16 -12.94
N GLY A 33 1.11 -1.05 -12.22
CA GLY A 33 1.11 0.29 -12.76
C GLY A 33 -0.27 0.92 -12.90
N SER A 34 -1.35 0.17 -12.69
CA SER A 34 -2.71 0.73 -12.66
C SER A 34 -2.89 1.67 -11.48
N ASN A 35 -3.69 2.72 -11.70
CA ASN A 35 -4.11 3.63 -10.64
C ASN A 35 -5.42 3.14 -10.05
N VAL A 36 -5.50 3.15 -8.72
CA VAL A 36 -6.68 2.77 -7.93
C VAL A 36 -6.88 3.80 -6.83
N TYR A 37 -8.10 3.94 -6.34
CA TYR A 37 -8.39 4.82 -5.21
C TYR A 37 -8.67 3.98 -3.97
N ALA A 38 -7.99 4.32 -2.88
CA ALA A 38 -8.22 3.74 -1.56
C ALA A 38 -9.13 4.67 -0.75
N GLU A 39 -10.15 4.10 -0.15
CA GLU A 39 -11.02 4.79 0.80
C GLU A 39 -10.35 4.78 2.18
N ILE A 40 -10.16 5.96 2.76
CA ILE A 40 -9.54 6.17 4.07
C ILE A 40 -10.50 6.93 4.95
N TYR A 41 -10.76 6.39 6.15
CA TYR A 41 -11.48 7.10 7.21
C TYR A 41 -10.44 7.77 8.11
N HIS A 42 -10.31 9.10 7.99
CA HIS A 42 -9.42 9.88 8.83
C HIS A 42 -10.20 10.40 10.05
N PRO A 43 -9.74 10.13 11.28
CA PRO A 43 -10.38 10.69 12.47
C PRO A 43 -10.12 12.19 12.54
N GLU A 44 -11.19 12.98 12.54
CA GLU A 44 -11.20 14.38 12.97
C GLU A 44 -11.86 14.44 14.37
N GLU A 45 -11.84 15.60 15.05
CA GLU A 45 -12.14 15.70 16.49
C GLU A 45 -13.45 15.02 16.94
N LEU A 46 -14.52 15.14 16.15
CA LEU A 46 -15.84 14.58 16.47
C LEU A 46 -16.37 13.60 15.41
N ASP A 47 -15.73 13.51 14.25
CA ASP A 47 -16.24 12.75 13.10
C ASP A 47 -15.13 12.04 12.34
N TYR A 48 -15.50 11.01 11.59
CA TYR A 48 -14.61 10.42 10.59
C TYR A 48 -14.86 11.04 9.24
N ARG A 49 -13.82 11.65 8.68
CA ARG A 49 -13.86 12.15 7.31
C ARG A 49 -13.46 11.05 6.34
N LYS A 50 -14.34 10.78 5.37
CA LYS A 50 -14.03 9.91 4.23
C LYS A 50 -13.16 10.65 3.23
N ILE A 51 -11.97 10.11 2.98
CA ILE A 51 -10.98 10.63 2.03
C ILE A 51 -10.68 9.56 0.99
N TRP A 52 -10.46 9.97 -0.25
CA TRP A 52 -9.99 9.10 -1.32
C TRP A 52 -8.52 9.41 -1.61
N ALA A 53 -7.66 8.40 -1.47
CA ALA A 53 -6.25 8.50 -1.80
C ALA A 53 -5.97 7.78 -3.11
N GLU A 54 -5.35 8.48 -4.07
CA GLU A 54 -4.84 7.84 -5.29
C GLU A 54 -3.64 6.94 -4.94
N CYS A 55 -3.67 5.71 -5.46
CA CYS A 55 -2.69 4.67 -5.20
C CYS A 55 -2.29 4.00 -6.50
N LYS A 56 -1.05 3.51 -6.57
CA LYS A 56 -0.53 2.77 -7.73
C LYS A 56 -0.33 1.31 -7.35
N VAL A 57 -0.83 0.39 -8.17
CA VAL A 57 -0.60 -1.04 -7.98
C VAL A 57 0.86 -1.35 -8.29
N VAL A 58 1.60 -1.83 -7.30
CA VAL A 58 3.03 -2.14 -7.42
C VAL A 58 3.30 -3.62 -7.20
N LYS A 59 4.50 -4.06 -7.60
CA LYS A 59 4.96 -5.42 -7.31
C LYS A 59 4.98 -5.64 -5.80
N LYS A 60 4.65 -6.87 -5.38
CA LYS A 60 4.79 -7.31 -3.99
C LYS A 60 6.23 -7.09 -3.52
N GLN A 61 6.35 -6.68 -2.25
CA GLN A 61 7.57 -6.19 -1.60
C GLN A 61 7.90 -4.73 -1.94
N PHE A 62 7.53 -3.82 -1.03
CA PHE A 62 7.79 -2.39 -1.18
C PHE A 62 9.26 -2.00 -0.94
N PHE A 63 10.00 -2.77 -0.14
CA PHE A 63 11.40 -2.52 0.18
C PHE A 63 12.26 -3.78 0.03
N LYS A 64 13.42 -3.67 -0.63
CA LYS A 64 14.41 -4.74 -0.73
C LYS A 64 15.72 -4.28 -0.08
N ASN A 65 16.00 -4.78 1.12
CA ASN A 65 17.28 -4.54 1.78
C ASN A 65 18.42 -5.16 0.94
N PRO A 66 19.47 -4.39 0.58
CA PRO A 66 20.66 -4.93 -0.10
C PRO A 66 21.31 -6.10 0.65
N ARG A 67 21.29 -6.06 1.99
CA ARG A 67 21.89 -7.09 2.86
C ARG A 67 20.97 -8.29 3.12
N ARG A 68 19.76 -8.36 2.54
CA ARG A 68 18.80 -9.45 2.78
C ARG A 68 19.41 -10.84 2.58
N ASN A 69 20.26 -10.98 1.56
CA ASN A 69 20.87 -12.25 1.18
C ASN A 69 22.37 -12.29 1.52
N ALA A 70 22.89 -11.30 2.25
CA ALA A 70 24.29 -11.27 2.62
C ALA A 70 24.53 -12.30 3.72
N ILE A 71 25.57 -13.12 3.54
CA ILE A 71 25.98 -14.12 4.53
C ILE A 71 26.84 -13.40 5.59
N PRO A 72 26.51 -13.45 6.88
CA PRO A 72 27.16 -12.65 7.93
C PRO A 72 28.69 -12.81 8.01
N ALA A 73 29.23 -13.96 7.63
CA ALA A 73 30.65 -14.28 7.79
C ALA A 73 31.58 -13.74 6.68
N PHE A 74 31.05 -13.10 5.63
CA PHE A 74 31.83 -12.59 4.50
C PHE A 74 31.90 -11.04 4.45
N ILE A 75 31.65 -10.38 5.59
CA ILE A 75 31.79 -8.93 5.81
C ILE A 75 32.87 -8.68 6.85
#